data_AF-A0A3M0WH92-F1
#
_entry.id   AF-A0A3M0WH92-F1
#
_cell.length_a   1.000
_cell.length_b   1.000
_cell.length_c   1.000
_cell.angle_alpha   90.00
_cell.angle_beta   90.00
_cell.angle_gamma   90.00
#
_symmetry.space_group_name_H-M   'P 1'
#
loop_
_entity.id
_entity.type
_entity.pdbx_description
1 polymer ?
#
loop_
_entity_poly.entity_id
_entity_poly.type
_entity_poly.pdbx_seq_one_letter_code
_entity_poly.pdbx_strand_id
1 'polypeptide(L)'
;MAKITVRIPTALRRVTQGQGEVQIEGSTIGELIENLEKEFPGIKERLVEENGEIRKFVNFFVNDEDIRFLKGKDTELKEGDIVAIIPAIAGGK
;
A
#
# COMPACT_ATOMS: atom_id res chain seq x y z
N MET A 1 -16.77 2.14 -3.69
CA MET A 1 -15.40 1.69 -3.39
C MET A 1 -15.43 1.08 -2.00
N ALA A 2 -14.61 0.07 -1.73
CA ALA A 2 -14.57 -0.55 -0.42
C ALA A 2 -13.66 0.23 0.52
N LYS A 3 -14.00 0.34 1.81
CA LYS A 3 -13.16 0.94 2.82
C LYS A 3 -12.12 -0.08 3.31
N ILE A 4 -10.87 0.24 3.04
CA ILE A 4 -9.73 -0.64 3.30
C ILE A 4 -8.89 -0.04 4.43
N THR A 5 -8.46 -0.88 5.36
CA THR A 5 -7.48 -0.45 6.37
C THR A 5 -6.08 -0.66 5.82
N VAL A 6 -5.31 0.42 5.65
CA VAL A 6 -3.94 0.34 5.15
C VAL A 6 -2.96 0.48 6.31
N ARG A 7 -2.12 -0.54 6.53
CA ARG A 7 -1.04 -0.51 7.52
C ARG A 7 0.22 0.10 6.94
N ILE A 8 0.67 1.18 7.57
CA ILE A 8 1.78 2.00 7.12
C ILE A 8 3.06 1.67 7.91
N PRO A 9 4.13 1.19 7.24
CA PRO A 9 5.38 0.86 7.87
C PRO A 9 6.07 2.13 8.36
N THR A 10 6.88 2.02 9.42
CA THR A 10 7.56 3.16 10.06
C THR A 10 8.31 4.05 9.06
N ALA A 11 8.93 3.46 8.03
CA ALA A 11 9.66 4.17 6.98
C ALA A 11 8.79 5.15 6.17
N LEU A 12 7.49 4.90 6.06
CA LEU A 12 6.54 5.74 5.30
C LEU A 12 5.74 6.68 6.19
N ARG A 13 5.80 6.51 7.52
CA ARG A 13 4.99 7.30 8.46
C ARG A 13 5.27 8.80 8.41
N ARG A 14 6.46 9.22 7.96
CA ARG A 14 6.74 10.65 7.76
C ARG A 14 5.81 11.29 6.72
N VAL A 15 5.40 10.53 5.70
CA VAL A 15 4.49 10.99 4.64
C VAL A 15 3.04 10.96 5.13
N THR A 16 2.68 9.97 5.95
CA THR A 16 1.35 9.84 6.56
C THR A 16 1.19 10.59 7.89
N GLN A 17 2.00 11.61 8.14
CA GLN A 17 1.92 12.47 9.35
C GLN A 17 2.00 11.69 10.68
N GLY A 18 2.75 10.58 10.68
CA GLY A 18 2.92 9.70 11.84
C GLY A 18 1.90 8.56 11.93
N GLN A 19 0.88 8.53 11.05
CA GLN A 19 -0.19 7.53 11.11
C GLN A 19 0.32 6.15 10.69
N GLY A 20 0.15 5.17 11.57
CA GLY A 20 0.53 3.77 11.34
C GLY A 20 -0.56 2.93 10.67
N GLU A 21 -1.81 3.39 10.71
CA GLU A 21 -2.95 2.81 10.01
C GLU A 21 -3.81 3.96 9.49
N VAL A 22 -4.27 3.86 8.24
CA VAL A 22 -5.13 4.85 7.58
C VAL A 22 -6.29 4.13 6.89
N GLN A 23 -7.42 4.79 6.74
CA GLN A 23 -8.56 4.21 6.02
C GLN A 23 -8.68 4.85 4.64
N ILE A 24 -8.55 4.02 3.60
CA ILE A 24 -8.57 4.46 2.21
C ILE A 24 -9.63 3.67 1.47
N GLU A 25 -10.35 4.35 0.59
CA GLU A 25 -11.29 3.68 -0.30
C GLU A 25 -10.56 3.12 -1.54
N GLY A 26 -10.93 1.93 -1.98
CA GLY A 26 -10.40 1.34 -3.21
C GLY A 26 -11.10 0.05 -3.59
N SER A 27 -11.00 -0.31 -4.87
CA SER A 27 -11.53 -1.58 -5.41
C SER A 27 -10.40 -2.52 -5.83
N THR A 28 -9.19 -1.99 -6.05
CA THR A 28 -7.96 -2.77 -6.31
C THR A 28 -6.75 -2.14 -5.62
N ILE A 29 -5.63 -2.86 -5.56
CA ILE A 29 -4.35 -2.32 -5.06
C ILE A 29 -3.91 -1.08 -5.87
N GLY A 30 -4.05 -1.10 -7.19
CA GLY A 30 -3.71 0.04 -8.03
C GLY A 30 -4.53 1.29 -7.67
N GLU A 31 -5.85 1.13 -7.52
CA GLU A 31 -6.72 2.24 -7.11
C GLU A 31 -6.41 2.72 -5.69
N LEU A 32 -6.14 1.80 -4.77
CA LEU A 32 -5.74 2.11 -3.40
C LEU A 32 -4.47 2.98 -3.36
N ILE A 33 -3.47 2.68 -4.20
CA ILE A 33 -2.24 3.49 -4.31
C ILE A 33 -2.55 4.90 -4.82
N GLU A 34 -3.42 5.04 -5.83
CA GLU A 34 -3.82 6.37 -6.32
C GLU A 34 -4.57 7.18 -5.25
N ASN A 35 -5.42 6.53 -4.46
CA ASN A 35 -6.17 7.22 -3.41
C ASN A 35 -5.28 7.55 -2.19
N LEU A 36 -4.30 6.71 -1.87
CA LEU A 36 -3.25 7.03 -0.91
C LEU A 36 -2.47 8.27 -1.32
N GLU A 37 -2.16 8.45 -2.60
CA GLU A 37 -1.48 9.66 -3.10
C GLU A 37 -2.33 10.93 -2.95
N LYS A 38 -3.64 10.82 -3.18
CA LYS A 38 -4.56 11.96 -3.01
C LYS A 38 -4.63 12.39 -1.54
N GLU A 39 -4.63 11.44 -0.62
CA GLU A 39 -4.71 11.72 0.82
C GLU A 39 -3.35 12.12 1.42
N PHE A 40 -2.27 11.49 0.95
CA PHE A 40 -0.90 11.71 1.41
C PHE A 40 0.05 11.94 0.22
N PRO A 41 0.09 13.16 -0.35
CA PRO A 41 0.91 13.47 -1.50
C PRO A 41 2.40 13.11 -1.30
N GLY A 42 3.00 12.47 -2.30
CA GLY A 42 4.38 11.98 -2.29
C GLY A 42 4.55 10.55 -1.76
N ILE A 43 3.47 9.87 -1.34
CA ILE A 43 3.56 8.47 -0.90
C ILE A 43 3.72 7.53 -2.09
N LYS A 44 3.06 7.81 -3.23
CA LYS A 44 3.12 6.97 -4.41
C LYS A 44 4.54 6.85 -4.96
N GLU A 45 5.31 7.94 -4.93
CA GLU A 45 6.73 7.94 -5.32
C GLU A 45 7.58 6.96 -4.49
N ARG A 46 7.13 6.58 -3.29
CA ARG A 46 7.79 5.59 -2.43
C ARG A 46 7.32 4.16 -2.67
N LEU A 47 6.20 3.96 -3.37
CA LEU A 47 5.52 2.67 -3.55
C LEU A 47 5.68 2.13 -4.97
N VAL A 48 5.64 3.00 -5.98
CA VAL A 48 5.74 2.64 -7.40
C VAL A 48 6.92 3.35 -8.07
N GLU A 49 7.39 2.78 -9.17
CA GLU A 49 8.34 3.40 -10.10
C GLU A 49 7.60 4.37 -11.05
N GLU A 50 8.32 5.17 -11.83
CA GLU A 50 7.73 6.15 -12.76
C GLU A 50 6.84 5.53 -13.85
N ASN A 51 7.06 4.25 -14.18
CA ASN A 51 6.25 3.51 -15.13
C ASN A 51 4.94 2.95 -14.53
N GLY A 52 4.67 3.22 -13.25
CA GLY A 52 3.48 2.77 -12.53
C GLY A 52 3.56 1.35 -11.97
N GLU A 53 4.71 0.66 -12.10
CA GLU A 53 4.91 -0.66 -11.51
C GLU A 53 5.35 -0.55 -10.05
N ILE A 54 4.94 -1.51 -9.22
CA ILE A 54 5.32 -1.55 -7.80
C ILE A 54 6.83 -1.72 -7.68
N ARG A 55 7.47 -0.90 -6.84
CA ARG A 55 8.92 -0.96 -6.62
C ARG A 55 9.32 -2.35 -6.11
N LYS A 56 10.46 -2.86 -6.58
CA LYS A 56 10.97 -4.20 -6.20
C LYS A 56 11.13 -4.42 -4.69
N PHE A 57 11.34 -3.34 -3.94
CA PHE A 57 11.54 -3.38 -2.49
C PHE A 57 10.29 -2.98 -1.70
N VAL A 58 9.11 -3.02 -2.31
CA VAL A 58 7.83 -2.75 -1.65
C VAL A 58 6.91 -3.93 -1.90
N ASN A 59 6.51 -4.59 -0.82
CA ASN A 59 5.55 -5.69 -0.87
C ASN A 59 4.22 -5.21 -0.30
N PHE A 60 3.14 -5.66 -0.92
CA PHE A 60 1.79 -5.45 -0.42
C PHE A 60 1.19 -6.81 -0.07
N PHE A 61 0.47 -6.84 1.05
CA PHE A 61 -0.26 -8.01 1.51
C PHE A 61 -1.72 -7.64 1.71
N VAL A 62 -2.65 -8.46 1.19
CA VAL A 62 -4.08 -8.34 1.46
C VAL A 62 -4.44 -9.46 2.43
N ASN A 63 -4.87 -9.14 3.65
CA ASN A 63 -5.20 -10.12 4.69
C ASN A 63 -4.11 -11.19 4.88
N ASP A 64 -2.85 -10.75 4.99
CA ASP A 64 -1.65 -11.59 5.13
C ASP A 64 -1.21 -12.38 3.88
N GLU A 65 -1.90 -12.23 2.73
CA GLU A 65 -1.52 -12.85 1.47
C GLU A 65 -0.79 -11.87 0.54
N ASP A 66 0.40 -12.26 0.06
CA ASP A 66 1.23 -11.40 -0.80
C ASP A 66 0.63 -11.27 -2.20
N ILE A 67 0.42 -10.04 -2.66
CA ILE A 67 -0.24 -9.75 -3.95
C ILE A 67 0.52 -10.31 -5.15
N ARG A 68 1.82 -10.65 -5.01
CA ARG A 68 2.63 -11.26 -6.05
C ARG A 68 2.19 -12.69 -6.39
N PHE A 69 1.50 -13.36 -5.46
CA PHE A 69 0.85 -14.65 -5.70
C PHE A 69 -0.64 -14.50 -6.06
N LEU A 70 -1.15 -13.27 -6.08
CA LEU A 70 -2.50 -12.91 -6.50
C LEU A 70 -2.47 -12.29 -7.91
N LYS A 71 -3.14 -11.15 -8.09
CA LYS A 71 -3.22 -10.42 -9.36
C LYS A 71 -2.34 -9.16 -9.37
N GLY A 72 -1.36 -9.05 -8.46
CA GLY A 72 -0.51 -7.86 -8.33
C GLY A 72 -1.34 -6.59 -8.06
N LYS A 73 -1.13 -5.54 -8.87
CA LYS A 73 -1.88 -4.27 -8.77
C LYS A 73 -3.38 -4.42 -9.04
N ASP A 74 -3.75 -5.45 -9.79
CA ASP A 74 -5.15 -5.75 -10.14
C ASP A 74 -5.82 -6.67 -9.10
N THR A 75 -5.16 -6.91 -7.95
CA THR A 75 -5.76 -7.63 -6.82
C THR A 75 -6.95 -6.84 -6.30
N GLU A 76 -8.13 -7.46 -6.34
CA GLU A 76 -9.40 -6.88 -5.92
C GLU A 76 -9.47 -6.77 -4.40
N LEU A 77 -10.00 -5.67 -3.91
CA LEU A 77 -10.16 -5.36 -2.49
C LEU A 77 -11.65 -5.31 -2.13
N LYS A 78 -11.98 -5.79 -0.93
CA LYS A 78 -13.33 -5.84 -0.39
C LYS A 78 -13.43 -5.04 0.90
N GLU A 79 -14.67 -4.67 1.24
CA GLU A 79 -14.96 -3.92 2.46
C GLU A 79 -14.42 -4.65 3.69
N GLY A 80 -13.62 -3.95 4.49
CA GLY A 80 -13.00 -4.51 5.68
C GLY A 80 -11.67 -5.23 5.47
N ASP A 81 -11.17 -5.34 4.23
CA ASP A 81 -9.84 -5.88 3.98
C ASP A 81 -8.74 -5.02 4.63
N ILE A 82 -7.67 -5.69 5.02
CA ILE A 82 -6.47 -5.06 5.56
C ILE A 82 -5.36 -5.19 4.52
N VAL A 83 -4.81 -4.06 4.09
CA VAL A 83 -3.65 -4.00 3.21
C VAL A 83 -2.43 -3.57 4.00
N ALA A 84 -1.40 -4.43 4.06
CA ALA A 84 -0.14 -4.10 4.72
C ALA A 84 0.94 -3.76 3.68
N ILE A 85 1.58 -2.61 3.86
CA ILE A 85 2.74 -2.21 3.07
C ILE A 85 4.01 -2.60 3.85
N ILE A 86 4.80 -3.50 3.29
CA ILE A 86 6.03 -3.98 3.93
C ILE A 86 7.22 -3.64 3.02
N PRO A 87 8.14 -2.76 3.46
CA PRO A 87 9.35 -2.52 2.72
C PRO A 87 10.24 -3.77 2.82
N ALA A 88 10.76 -4.24 1.69
CA ALA A 88 11.75 -5.30 1.62
C ALA A 88 13.12 -4.75 2.01
N ILE A 89 13.25 -4.28 3.24
CA ILE A 89 14.54 -3.93 3.83
C ILE A 89 14.96 -5.13 4.67
N ALA A 90 16.12 -5.72 4.34
CA ALA A 90 16.79 -6.66 5.22
C ALA A 90 17.14 -5.94 6.53
N GLY A 91 16.40 -6.22 7.61
CA GLY A 91 16.73 -5.94 9.00
C GLY A 91 17.39 -4.57 9.28
N GLY A 92 16.57 -3.54 9.49
CA GLY A 92 17.03 -2.36 10.22
C GLY A 92 17.07 -2.69 11.71
N LYS A 93 18.27 -2.69 12.29
CA LYS A 93 18.51 -2.85 13.73
C LYS A 93 17.82 -1.77 14.56
#